data_AF-A0A2E0J672-F1
#
_entry.id   AF-A0A2E0J672-F1
#
_cell.length_a   1.000
_cell.length_b   1.000
_cell.length_c   1.000
_cell.angle_alpha   90.00
_cell.angle_beta   90.00
_cell.angle_gamma   90.00
#
_symmetry.space_group_name_H-M   'P 1'
#
loop_
_entity.id
_entity.type
_entity.pdbx_description
1 polymer ?
#
loop_
_entity_poly.entity_id
_entity_poly.type
_entity_poly.pdbx_seq_one_letter_code
_entity_poly.pdbx_strand_id
1 'polypeptide(L)'
;MSGALLAALIAGAPAMAGESGAGLYVPGTSAFGAGVTPPPGLYVTQAFMYYDGYAAASVDGGTIDLNARKTASPFIANLTWVPEQEILNARLGLTVSVPYASYTRLRAGSNALGQNVETSGWGMGDITLKGQLGWSNENGFSHTLSTTLWLPTGRYDTGFAPNAGKNHLGVNVSWGFTKIWKDPGIELSASFGVTGEFKNSASDYRNGVGLNLDAAIGKVFDNGLTLGVAGFAYKQVSDDTGSGASLGAFKGQNFGIGPALSYSTAINGRPYSFALRHYWEFGVENRFDGHLTMASITARF
;
A
#
# COMPACT_ATOMS: atom_id res chain seq x y z
N MET A 1 -12.13 18.53 1.69
CA MET A 1 -10.92 19.33 1.99
C MET A 1 -9.74 19.01 1.06
N SER A 2 -9.97 18.53 -0.17
CA SER A 2 -8.90 18.20 -1.13
C SER A 2 -8.30 19.44 -1.83
N GLY A 3 -8.72 20.66 -1.48
CA GLY A 3 -8.33 21.89 -2.17
C GLY A 3 -6.88 22.28 -2.00
N ALA A 4 -6.29 21.95 -0.84
CA ALA A 4 -4.89 22.20 -0.56
C ALA A 4 -3.98 21.33 -1.46
N LEU A 5 -4.31 20.04 -1.62
CA LEU A 5 -3.63 19.12 -2.56
C LEU A 5 -3.62 19.67 -3.98
N LEU A 6 -4.79 20.15 -4.42
CA LEU A 6 -5.03 20.51 -5.80
C LEU A 6 -4.42 21.87 -6.17
N ALA A 7 -4.49 22.84 -5.27
CA ALA A 7 -3.85 24.15 -5.47
C ALA A 7 -2.33 24.00 -5.68
N ALA A 8 -1.70 23.07 -4.96
CA ALA A 8 -0.28 22.78 -5.11
C ALA A 8 0.08 22.10 -6.43
N LEU A 9 -0.77 21.17 -6.92
CA LEU A 9 -0.53 20.48 -8.19
C LEU A 9 -0.68 21.42 -9.41
N ILE A 10 -1.53 22.44 -9.33
CA ILE A 10 -1.85 23.35 -10.43
C ILE A 10 -0.85 24.49 -10.54
N ALA A 11 -0.33 25.01 -9.42
CA ALA A 11 0.51 26.20 -9.39
C ALA A 11 1.90 26.06 -10.06
N GLY A 12 2.32 24.86 -10.47
CA GLY A 12 3.59 24.63 -11.18
C GLY A 12 4.86 25.05 -10.40
N ALA A 13 4.72 25.47 -9.14
CA ALA A 13 5.83 25.79 -8.25
C ALA A 13 6.69 24.53 -8.05
N PRO A 14 8.02 24.66 -7.87
CA PRO A 14 8.89 23.52 -7.65
C PRO A 14 8.42 22.74 -6.41
N ALA A 15 7.66 21.65 -6.63
CA ALA A 15 7.45 20.56 -5.70
C ALA A 15 7.01 20.94 -4.27
N MET A 16 6.14 21.94 -4.09
CA MET A 16 5.90 22.48 -2.73
C MET A 16 4.67 21.95 -1.98
N ALA A 17 4.01 20.87 -2.42
CA ALA A 17 3.13 20.18 -1.48
C ALA A 17 2.97 18.67 -1.68
N GLY A 18 3.66 17.96 -0.80
CA GLY A 18 3.20 16.72 -0.19
C GLY A 18 3.28 15.49 -1.04
N GLU A 19 4.45 15.13 -1.59
CA GLU A 19 4.74 13.80 -2.15
C GLU A 19 3.58 13.05 -2.85
N SER A 20 2.75 13.78 -3.60
CA SER A 20 1.50 13.32 -4.24
C SER A 20 0.39 12.77 -3.32
N GLY A 21 0.25 13.28 -2.08
CA GLY A 21 -0.77 12.90 -1.10
C GLY A 21 -0.69 11.44 -0.67
N ALA A 22 0.48 10.81 -0.78
CA ALA A 22 0.66 9.38 -0.52
C ALA A 22 1.94 9.12 0.26
N GLY A 23 1.83 8.50 1.43
CA GLY A 23 2.97 7.91 2.14
C GLY A 23 3.48 6.63 1.47
N LEU A 24 4.48 6.01 2.10
CA LEU A 24 5.14 4.78 1.63
C LEU A 24 4.25 3.53 1.74
N TYR A 25 3.39 3.48 2.75
CA TYR A 25 2.50 2.33 2.94
C TYR A 25 1.36 2.36 1.92
N VAL A 26 1.13 1.23 1.26
CA VAL A 26 0.01 1.01 0.34
C VAL A 26 -1.07 0.22 1.08
N PRO A 27 -2.22 0.85 1.41
CA PRO A 27 -3.32 0.17 2.10
C PRO A 27 -3.93 -0.98 1.28
N GLY A 28 -4.42 -2.03 1.97
CA GLY A 28 -5.02 -3.21 1.33
C GLY A 28 -4.01 -4.25 0.83
N THR A 29 -2.71 -4.07 1.11
CA THR A 29 -1.67 -5.02 0.70
C THR A 29 -1.74 -6.33 1.49
N SER A 30 -2.25 -6.30 2.72
CA SER A 30 -2.58 -7.48 3.52
C SER A 30 -4.07 -7.82 3.47
N ALA A 31 -4.42 -9.11 3.61
CA ALA A 31 -5.80 -9.60 3.62
C ALA A 31 -5.87 -11.02 4.24
N PHE A 32 -6.38 -12.03 3.52
CA PHE A 32 -6.32 -13.42 3.96
C PHE A 32 -4.86 -13.86 4.21
N GLY A 33 -4.65 -14.59 5.30
CA GLY A 33 -3.32 -15.02 5.75
C GLY A 33 -2.44 -13.92 6.36
N ALA A 34 -2.98 -12.75 6.73
CA ALA A 34 -2.22 -11.62 7.27
C ALA A 34 -1.29 -11.97 8.45
N GLY A 35 -1.63 -12.97 9.26
CA GLY A 35 -0.84 -13.42 10.40
C GLY A 35 -0.02 -14.69 10.15
N VAL A 36 0.11 -15.15 8.90
CA VAL A 36 0.77 -16.41 8.58
C VAL A 36 2.21 -16.16 8.12
N THR A 37 3.18 -16.79 8.78
CA THR A 37 4.50 -17.05 8.19
C THR A 37 4.48 -18.46 7.58
N PRO A 38 4.74 -18.62 6.28
CA PRO A 38 4.60 -19.90 5.63
C PRO A 38 5.69 -20.89 6.10
N PRO A 39 5.59 -22.19 5.80
CA PRO A 39 6.62 -23.17 6.14
C PRO A 39 7.99 -22.86 5.52
N PRO A 40 9.08 -23.48 5.98
CA PRO A 40 10.42 -23.28 5.42
C PRO A 40 10.47 -23.45 3.90
N GLY A 41 11.24 -22.60 3.22
CA GLY A 41 11.39 -22.64 1.76
C GLY A 41 11.64 -21.26 1.15
N LEU A 42 11.75 -21.26 -0.18
CA LEU A 42 11.90 -20.04 -0.96
C LEU A 42 10.59 -19.74 -1.69
N TYR A 43 10.09 -18.52 -1.54
CA TYR A 43 8.84 -18.09 -2.15
C TYR A 43 9.11 -16.95 -3.12
N VAL A 44 8.57 -17.08 -4.33
CA VAL A 44 8.56 -15.99 -5.31
C VAL A 44 7.13 -15.54 -5.46
N THR A 45 6.87 -14.26 -5.19
CA THR A 45 5.57 -13.65 -5.42
C THR A 45 5.66 -12.57 -6.49
N GLN A 46 4.79 -12.64 -7.48
CA GLN A 46 4.55 -11.54 -8.41
C GLN A 46 3.19 -10.94 -8.08
N ALA A 47 3.19 -9.67 -7.68
CA ALA A 47 1.97 -8.89 -7.47
C ALA A 47 1.79 -7.89 -8.62
N PHE A 48 0.53 -7.63 -8.97
CA PHE A 48 0.08 -6.65 -9.94
C PHE A 48 -0.96 -5.77 -9.28
N MET A 49 -0.91 -4.47 -9.53
CA MET A 49 -1.91 -3.55 -9.04
C MET A 49 -2.35 -2.60 -10.15
N TYR A 50 -3.60 -2.16 -10.06
CA TYR A 50 -4.14 -1.09 -10.87
C TYR A 50 -4.86 -0.11 -9.95
N TYR A 51 -4.44 1.15 -10.02
CA TYR A 51 -5.05 2.25 -9.26
C TYR A 51 -5.58 3.30 -10.22
N ASP A 52 -6.80 3.74 -10.00
CA ASP A 52 -7.37 4.93 -10.62
C ASP A 52 -8.09 5.74 -9.55
N GLY A 53 -7.64 6.97 -9.32
CA GLY A 53 -8.17 7.83 -8.28
C GLY A 53 -8.27 9.27 -8.72
N TYR A 54 -9.21 9.98 -8.13
CA TYR A 54 -9.52 11.37 -8.40
C TYR A 54 -9.49 12.19 -7.10
N ALA A 55 -9.16 13.47 -7.22
CA ALA A 55 -9.31 14.43 -6.14
C ALA A 55 -9.95 15.69 -6.74
N ALA A 56 -10.95 16.25 -6.05
CA ALA A 56 -11.62 17.47 -6.47
C ALA A 56 -11.83 18.41 -5.29
N ALA A 57 -11.78 19.70 -5.54
CA ALA A 57 -12.12 20.72 -4.56
C ALA A 57 -12.57 21.99 -5.25
N SER A 58 -13.42 22.73 -4.56
CA SER A 58 -13.85 24.05 -5.01
C SER A 58 -13.40 25.11 -4.01
N VAL A 59 -12.95 26.24 -4.51
CA VAL A 59 -12.50 27.42 -3.76
C VAL A 59 -13.46 28.58 -4.05
N ASP A 60 -13.57 29.52 -3.11
CA ASP A 60 -14.34 30.76 -3.25
C ASP A 60 -15.82 30.52 -3.60
N GLY A 61 -16.51 29.77 -2.73
CA GLY A 61 -17.94 29.51 -2.87
C GLY A 61 -18.33 28.65 -4.08
N GLY A 62 -17.38 28.01 -4.75
CA GLY A 62 -17.64 27.20 -5.96
C GLY A 62 -17.15 27.84 -7.26
N THR A 63 -16.56 29.03 -7.21
CA THR A 63 -16.13 29.77 -8.41
C THR A 63 -14.90 29.15 -9.07
N ILE A 64 -14.01 28.58 -8.28
CA ILE A 64 -12.78 27.93 -8.77
C ILE A 64 -12.86 26.44 -8.47
N ASP A 65 -13.01 25.63 -9.51
CA ASP A 65 -12.91 24.18 -9.41
C ASP A 65 -11.48 23.74 -9.71
N LEU A 66 -10.94 22.91 -8.83
CA LEU A 66 -9.66 22.24 -8.97
C LEU A 66 -9.91 20.73 -9.06
N ASN A 67 -9.21 20.05 -9.96
CA ASN A 67 -9.32 18.60 -10.12
C ASN A 67 -7.97 17.96 -10.39
N ALA A 68 -7.78 16.75 -9.91
CA ALA A 68 -6.64 15.90 -10.26
C ALA A 68 -7.06 14.46 -10.42
N ARG A 69 -6.34 13.73 -11.26
CA ARG A 69 -6.50 12.29 -11.47
C ARG A 69 -5.15 11.62 -11.50
N LYS A 70 -5.07 10.46 -10.84
CA LYS A 70 -3.92 9.57 -10.83
C LYS A 70 -4.32 8.20 -11.35
N THR A 71 -3.60 7.71 -12.34
CA THR A 71 -3.72 6.32 -12.80
C THR A 71 -2.35 5.67 -12.69
N ALA A 72 -2.26 4.49 -12.08
CA ALA A 72 -0.99 3.77 -11.90
C ALA A 72 -1.15 2.26 -12.06
N SER A 73 -0.13 1.60 -12.60
CA SER A 73 -0.09 0.15 -12.80
C SER A 73 1.23 -0.45 -12.33
N PRO A 74 1.46 -0.53 -11.00
CA PRO A 74 2.67 -1.14 -10.50
C PRO A 74 2.58 -2.67 -10.47
N PHE A 75 3.73 -3.30 -10.62
CA PHE A 75 3.92 -4.68 -10.25
C PHE A 75 5.09 -4.79 -9.26
N ILE A 76 5.04 -5.81 -8.39
CA ILE A 76 6.04 -6.00 -7.33
C ILE A 76 6.51 -7.45 -7.37
N ALA A 77 7.80 -7.64 -7.53
CA ALA A 77 8.44 -8.94 -7.37
C ALA A 77 8.93 -9.06 -5.92
N ASN A 78 8.45 -10.07 -5.19
CA ASN A 78 8.90 -10.39 -3.84
C ASN A 78 9.65 -11.71 -3.84
N LEU A 79 10.81 -11.74 -3.18
CA LEU A 79 11.53 -12.95 -2.83
C LEU A 79 11.50 -13.10 -1.32
N THR A 80 10.86 -14.16 -0.82
CA THR A 80 10.77 -14.45 0.60
C THR A 80 11.51 -15.75 0.91
N TRP A 81 12.44 -15.70 1.85
CA TRP A 81 13.12 -16.87 2.38
C TRP A 81 12.68 -17.13 3.82
N VAL A 82 12.29 -18.37 4.08
CA VAL A 82 11.95 -18.89 5.41
C VAL A 82 12.93 -20.02 5.74
N PRO A 83 13.90 -19.82 6.64
CA PRO A 83 14.79 -20.89 7.07
C PRO A 83 14.05 -21.98 7.83
N GLU A 84 14.69 -23.16 7.96
CA GLU A 84 14.19 -24.24 8.82
C GLU A 84 14.31 -23.91 10.30
N GLN A 85 15.28 -23.10 10.67
CA GLN A 85 15.53 -22.71 12.05
C GLN A 85 14.44 -21.78 12.58
N GLU A 86 13.88 -22.12 13.73
CA GLU A 86 13.00 -21.24 14.49
C GLU A 86 13.79 -20.37 15.47
N ILE A 87 13.29 -19.17 15.70
CA ILE A 87 13.82 -18.21 16.68
C ILE A 87 12.67 -17.85 17.61
N LEU A 88 12.84 -18.05 18.92
CA LEU A 88 11.78 -17.78 19.91
C LEU A 88 10.47 -18.54 19.62
N ASN A 89 10.57 -19.80 19.18
CA ASN A 89 9.45 -20.64 18.71
C ASN A 89 8.64 -19.98 17.58
N ALA A 90 9.28 -19.11 16.81
CA ALA A 90 8.71 -18.39 15.69
C ALA A 90 9.47 -18.72 14.41
N ARG A 91 8.75 -18.79 13.30
CA ARG A 91 9.35 -18.85 11.98
C ARG A 91 9.85 -17.46 11.58
N LEU A 92 11.12 -17.36 11.23
CA LEU A 92 11.69 -16.18 10.59
C LEU A 92 11.26 -16.14 9.12
N GLY A 93 10.86 -14.97 8.64
CA GLY A 93 10.70 -14.70 7.22
C GLY A 93 11.48 -13.45 6.84
N LEU A 94 12.31 -13.54 5.81
CA LEU A 94 13.04 -12.42 5.23
C LEU A 94 12.55 -12.20 3.81
N THR A 95 12.13 -10.98 3.48
CA THR A 95 11.58 -10.62 2.17
C THR A 95 12.30 -9.43 1.59
N VAL A 96 12.65 -9.52 0.31
CA VAL A 96 13.05 -8.38 -0.53
C VAL A 96 11.94 -8.14 -1.55
N SER A 97 11.48 -6.91 -1.66
CA SER A 97 10.45 -6.50 -2.63
C SER A 97 11.04 -5.49 -3.60
N VAL A 98 10.83 -5.72 -4.90
CA VAL A 98 11.28 -4.85 -5.97
C VAL A 98 10.05 -4.37 -6.76
N PRO A 99 9.55 -3.16 -6.47
CA PRO A 99 8.43 -2.59 -7.20
C PRO A 99 8.87 -1.92 -8.50
N TYR A 100 8.02 -2.01 -9.52
CA TYR A 100 8.17 -1.28 -10.77
C TYR A 100 6.80 -0.78 -11.23
N ALA A 101 6.70 0.53 -11.46
CA ALA A 101 5.53 1.15 -12.08
C ALA A 101 5.70 1.13 -13.60
N SER A 102 4.95 0.27 -14.28
CA SER A 102 4.98 0.22 -15.76
C SER A 102 4.31 1.44 -16.39
N TYR A 103 3.39 2.06 -15.66
CA TYR A 103 2.73 3.27 -16.06
C TYR A 103 2.21 4.03 -14.83
N THR A 104 2.50 5.32 -14.79
CA THR A 104 1.93 6.29 -13.88
C THR A 104 1.56 7.54 -14.68
N ARG A 105 0.32 8.01 -14.55
CA ARG A 105 -0.16 9.26 -15.13
C ARG A 105 -0.75 10.15 -14.04
N LEU A 106 -0.38 11.42 -14.06
CA LEU A 106 -0.94 12.46 -13.22
C LEU A 106 -1.49 13.57 -14.11
N ARG A 107 -2.73 13.97 -13.84
CA ARG A 107 -3.34 15.16 -14.43
C ARG A 107 -3.83 16.04 -13.30
N ALA A 108 -3.65 17.35 -13.42
CA ALA A 108 -4.23 18.33 -12.51
C ALA A 108 -4.63 19.58 -13.29
N GLY A 109 -5.71 20.25 -12.89
CA GLY A 109 -6.17 21.42 -13.61
C GLY A 109 -7.27 22.19 -12.90
N SER A 110 -7.59 23.32 -13.51
CA SER A 110 -8.74 24.16 -13.19
C SER A 110 -9.27 24.78 -14.47
N ASN A 111 -10.53 24.46 -14.80
CA ASN A 111 -11.20 25.06 -15.95
C ASN A 111 -11.39 26.57 -15.76
N ALA A 112 -11.72 27.00 -14.54
CA ALA A 112 -11.91 28.41 -14.18
C ALA A 112 -10.64 29.24 -14.37
N LEU A 113 -9.46 28.65 -14.09
CA LEU A 113 -8.17 29.31 -14.26
C LEU A 113 -7.55 29.08 -15.65
N GLY A 114 -8.17 28.26 -16.51
CA GLY A 114 -7.61 27.87 -17.81
C GLY A 114 -6.28 27.10 -17.71
N GLN A 115 -5.99 26.48 -16.57
CA GLN A 115 -4.74 25.76 -16.32
C GLN A 115 -4.97 24.26 -16.35
N ASN A 116 -4.16 23.54 -17.12
CA ASN A 116 -4.14 22.07 -17.12
C ASN A 116 -2.69 21.61 -17.26
N VAL A 117 -2.26 20.75 -16.34
CA VAL A 117 -0.94 20.12 -16.35
C VAL A 117 -1.10 18.60 -16.37
N GLU A 118 -0.25 17.96 -17.13
CA GLU A 118 -0.22 16.50 -17.25
C GLU A 118 1.23 16.01 -17.32
N THR A 119 1.48 14.88 -16.67
CA THR A 119 2.72 14.12 -16.81
C THR A 119 2.45 12.63 -16.77
N SER A 120 3.32 11.85 -17.41
CA SER A 120 3.26 10.39 -17.36
C SER A 120 4.63 9.76 -17.51
N GLY A 121 4.78 8.54 -17.03
CA GLY A 121 6.04 7.83 -17.08
C GLY A 121 6.00 6.45 -16.45
N TRP A 122 7.17 5.87 -16.33
CA TRP A 122 7.42 4.57 -15.72
C TRP A 122 8.70 4.66 -14.87
N GLY A 123 8.92 3.68 -14.00
CA GLY A 123 10.14 3.64 -13.21
C GLY A 123 10.13 2.58 -12.11
N MET A 124 11.33 2.29 -11.61
CA MET A 124 11.52 1.50 -10.39
C MET A 124 10.92 2.25 -9.21
N GLY A 125 10.17 1.57 -8.34
CA GLY A 125 9.83 2.09 -7.03
C GLY A 125 10.94 1.79 -6.01
N ASP A 126 10.71 2.17 -4.77
CA ASP A 126 11.65 1.93 -3.69
C ASP A 126 11.68 0.44 -3.27
N ILE A 127 12.86 -0.16 -3.31
CA ILE A 127 13.10 -1.51 -2.80
C ILE A 127 12.76 -1.56 -1.31
N THR A 128 12.07 -2.61 -0.89
CA THR A 128 11.77 -2.84 0.52
C THR A 128 12.46 -4.08 1.06
N LEU A 129 12.97 -3.99 2.29
CA LEU A 129 13.43 -5.13 3.06
C LEU A 129 12.46 -5.38 4.21
N LYS A 130 11.94 -6.59 4.35
CA LYS A 130 11.04 -6.98 5.43
C LYS A 130 11.59 -8.16 6.20
N GLY A 131 11.62 -8.05 7.52
CA GLY A 131 11.83 -9.16 8.44
C GLY A 131 10.56 -9.44 9.24
N GLN A 132 10.22 -10.70 9.46
CA GLN A 132 9.08 -11.10 10.28
C GLN A 132 9.36 -12.32 11.14
N LEU A 133 8.74 -12.37 12.31
CA LEU A 133 8.63 -13.55 13.15
C LEU A 133 7.16 -13.94 13.20
N GLY A 134 6.85 -15.22 12.96
CA GLY A 134 5.47 -15.72 12.99
C GLY A 134 5.30 -16.95 13.87
N TRP A 135 4.21 -16.96 14.62
CA TRP A 135 3.78 -18.04 15.50
C TRP A 135 2.45 -18.58 15.00
N SER A 136 2.25 -19.88 15.15
CA SER A 136 1.00 -20.55 14.81
C SER A 136 0.69 -21.64 15.83
N ASN A 137 -0.59 -21.91 16.08
CA ASN A 137 -1.03 -23.00 16.92
C ASN A 137 -2.00 -23.94 16.20
N GLU A 138 -2.24 -25.11 16.80
CA GLU A 138 -3.08 -26.17 16.24
C GLU A 138 -4.56 -25.77 16.11
N ASN A 139 -4.99 -24.75 16.86
CA ASN A 139 -6.35 -24.21 16.82
C ASN A 139 -6.58 -23.27 15.63
N GLY A 140 -5.66 -23.20 14.67
CA GLY A 140 -5.81 -22.38 13.47
C GLY A 140 -5.61 -20.89 13.72
N PHE A 141 -4.98 -20.50 14.83
CA PHE A 141 -4.55 -19.11 15.05
C PHE A 141 -3.07 -18.95 14.69
N SER A 142 -2.77 -17.94 13.89
CA SER A 142 -1.41 -17.51 13.58
C SER A 142 -1.28 -16.01 13.76
N HIS A 143 -0.11 -15.54 14.18
CA HIS A 143 0.19 -14.11 14.22
C HIS A 143 1.65 -13.85 13.88
N THR A 144 1.94 -12.65 13.37
CA THR A 144 3.28 -12.20 13.03
C THR A 144 3.58 -10.84 13.61
N LEU A 145 4.84 -10.61 13.98
CA LEU A 145 5.41 -9.28 14.13
C LEU A 145 6.40 -9.07 12.99
N SER A 146 6.33 -7.92 12.32
CA SER A 146 7.20 -7.63 11.18
C SER A 146 7.65 -6.18 11.15
N THR A 147 8.82 -5.97 10.56
CA THR A 147 9.38 -4.65 10.27
C THR A 147 9.71 -4.59 8.79
N THR A 148 9.26 -3.53 8.12
CA THR A 148 9.57 -3.23 6.71
C THR A 148 10.35 -1.92 6.63
N LEU A 149 11.43 -1.92 5.87
CA LEU A 149 12.27 -0.77 5.57
C LEU A 149 12.15 -0.44 4.07
N TRP A 150 11.79 0.78 3.72
CA TRP A 150 11.86 1.30 2.36
C TRP A 150 13.20 2.00 2.15
N LEU A 151 13.86 1.70 1.03
CA LEU A 151 15.14 2.28 0.64
C LEU A 151 14.94 3.29 -0.51
N PRO A 152 15.53 4.49 -0.47
CA PRO A 152 15.41 5.51 -1.51
C PRO A 152 16.19 5.11 -2.77
N THR A 153 15.62 4.18 -3.51
CA THR A 153 16.26 3.48 -4.65
C THR A 153 15.45 3.59 -5.93
N GLY A 154 14.17 3.98 -5.80
CA GLY A 154 13.27 4.19 -6.90
C GLY A 154 13.52 5.52 -7.62
N ARG A 155 12.90 5.65 -8.80
CA ARG A 155 12.90 6.87 -9.58
C ARG A 155 12.12 7.96 -8.84
N TYR A 156 12.77 9.10 -8.64
CA TYR A 156 12.19 10.29 -8.07
C TYR A 156 12.73 11.55 -8.76
N ASP A 157 11.83 12.38 -9.24
CA ASP A 157 12.07 13.69 -9.81
C ASP A 157 11.30 14.73 -8.98
N THR A 158 11.86 15.92 -8.76
CA THR A 158 11.13 17.02 -8.11
C THR A 158 10.10 17.64 -9.05
N GLY A 159 9.07 18.26 -8.47
CA GLY A 159 8.02 18.97 -9.21
C GLY A 159 6.82 18.08 -9.50
N PHE A 160 6.06 18.45 -10.54
CA PHE A 160 4.91 17.65 -11.00
C PHE A 160 5.41 16.48 -11.85
N ALA A 161 5.80 15.39 -11.19
CA ALA A 161 6.42 14.22 -11.80
C ALA A 161 5.72 12.91 -11.42
N PRO A 162 5.70 11.90 -12.31
CA PRO A 162 5.06 10.61 -12.09
C PRO A 162 5.99 9.68 -11.31
N ASN A 163 6.33 10.04 -10.07
CA ASN A 163 7.31 9.33 -9.26
C ASN A 163 6.84 7.94 -8.83
N ALA A 164 7.74 6.97 -8.95
CA ALA A 164 7.55 5.61 -8.48
C ALA A 164 8.21 5.37 -7.11
N GLY A 165 9.34 6.04 -6.84
CA GLY A 165 9.97 6.12 -5.51
C GLY A 165 9.61 7.41 -4.77
N LYS A 166 10.09 7.54 -3.54
CA LYS A 166 9.85 8.69 -2.66
C LYS A 166 11.12 9.44 -2.23
N ASN A 167 12.31 8.90 -2.53
CA ASN A 167 13.59 9.57 -2.20
C ASN A 167 13.81 9.82 -0.70
N HIS A 168 13.21 8.99 0.16
CA HIS A 168 13.55 8.97 1.57
C HIS A 168 13.40 7.56 2.14
N LEU A 169 14.01 7.34 3.30
CA LEU A 169 13.82 6.11 4.07
C LEU A 169 12.44 6.13 4.74
N GLY A 170 11.91 4.95 5.03
CA GLY A 170 10.76 4.79 5.91
C GLY A 170 10.75 3.43 6.57
N VAL A 171 10.11 3.35 7.73
CA VAL A 171 10.01 2.12 8.51
C VAL A 171 8.56 1.91 8.90
N ASN A 172 8.08 0.69 8.71
CA ASN A 172 6.78 0.25 9.21
C ASN A 172 6.96 -0.95 10.13
N VAL A 173 6.41 -0.88 11.33
CA VAL A 173 6.28 -2.03 12.23
C VAL A 173 4.83 -2.47 12.21
N SER A 174 4.58 -3.74 11.95
CA SER A 174 3.25 -4.31 11.86
C SER A 174 3.10 -5.58 12.70
N TRP A 175 1.95 -5.70 13.34
CA TRP A 175 1.46 -6.95 13.90
C TRP A 175 0.29 -7.45 13.05
N GLY A 176 0.28 -8.73 12.72
CA GLY A 176 -0.79 -9.35 11.94
C GLY A 176 -1.29 -10.62 12.61
N PHE A 177 -2.55 -10.96 12.43
CA PHE A 177 -3.12 -12.23 12.87
C PHE A 177 -4.04 -12.83 11.81
N THR A 178 -4.20 -14.15 11.88
CA THR A 178 -5.13 -14.95 11.11
C THR A 178 -5.74 -15.99 12.03
N LYS A 179 -7.07 -16.09 12.04
CA LYS A 179 -7.82 -17.13 12.74
C LYS A 179 -8.68 -17.88 11.72
N ILE A 180 -8.44 -19.18 11.61
CA ILE A 180 -9.26 -20.08 10.81
C ILE A 180 -10.06 -20.99 11.76
N TRP A 181 -11.38 -20.94 11.65
CA TRP A 181 -12.29 -21.92 12.24
C TRP A 181 -12.58 -22.99 11.19
N LYS A 182 -12.09 -24.22 11.40
CA LYS A 182 -12.25 -25.33 10.44
C LYS A 182 -13.72 -25.67 10.18
N ASP A 183 -14.51 -25.67 11.23
CA ASP A 183 -15.98 -25.73 11.19
C ASP A 183 -16.47 -24.46 11.90
N PRO A 184 -17.08 -23.48 11.20
CA PRO A 184 -17.75 -23.58 9.89
C PRO A 184 -16.89 -23.18 8.67
N GLY A 185 -15.56 -23.27 8.69
CA GLY A 185 -14.71 -22.92 7.54
C GLY A 185 -14.64 -21.42 7.31
N ILE A 186 -14.36 -20.65 8.36
CA ILE A 186 -14.27 -19.18 8.29
C ILE A 186 -12.85 -18.75 8.61
N GLU A 187 -12.35 -17.77 7.87
CA GLU A 187 -11.11 -17.07 8.17
C GLU A 187 -11.42 -15.61 8.56
N LEU A 188 -10.80 -15.16 9.64
CA LEU A 188 -10.66 -13.74 10.00
C LEU A 188 -9.18 -13.40 10.05
N SER A 189 -8.77 -12.39 9.31
CA SER A 189 -7.39 -11.92 9.24
C SER A 189 -7.32 -10.41 9.37
N ALA A 190 -6.29 -9.91 10.04
CA ALA A 190 -5.99 -8.48 10.05
C ALA A 190 -4.50 -8.20 10.24
N SER A 191 -4.05 -7.04 9.78
CA SER A 191 -2.73 -6.49 10.03
C SER A 191 -2.85 -5.04 10.44
N PHE A 192 -2.28 -4.71 11.59
CA PHE A 192 -2.14 -3.35 12.09
C PHE A 192 -0.66 -2.93 11.99
N GLY A 193 -0.41 -1.68 11.66
CA GLY A 193 0.95 -1.15 11.65
C GLY A 193 1.05 0.36 11.82
N VAL A 194 2.28 0.76 12.10
CA VAL A 194 2.69 2.14 12.30
C VAL A 194 3.84 2.41 11.36
N THR A 195 3.66 3.38 10.46
CA THR A 195 4.66 3.82 9.48
C THR A 195 5.22 5.17 9.90
N GLY A 196 6.54 5.24 10.04
CA GLY A 196 7.28 6.47 10.21
C GLY A 196 8.18 6.71 9.00
N GLU A 197 8.21 7.94 8.52
CA GLU A 197 8.96 8.33 7.34
C GLU A 197 10.06 9.34 7.72
N PHE A 198 11.21 9.21 7.07
CA PHE A 198 12.32 10.15 7.23
C PHE A 198 12.15 11.33 6.28
N LYS A 199 12.88 12.41 6.53
CA LYS A 199 12.85 13.61 5.70
C LYS A 199 13.38 13.30 4.29
N ASN A 200 12.62 13.72 3.28
CA ASN A 200 13.08 13.83 1.91
C ASN A 200 13.91 15.10 1.75
N SER A 201 15.20 14.93 1.47
CA SER A 201 16.14 16.06 1.37
C SER A 201 15.90 16.93 0.14
N ALA A 202 15.31 16.38 -0.93
CA ALA A 202 15.09 17.11 -2.18
C ALA A 202 13.90 18.08 -2.10
N SER A 203 12.91 17.80 -1.24
CA SER A 203 11.71 18.63 -1.04
C SER A 203 11.68 19.33 0.31
N ASP A 204 12.60 19.02 1.22
CA ASP A 204 12.51 19.43 2.64
C ASP A 204 11.15 19.06 3.26
N TYR A 205 10.68 17.85 2.98
CA TYR A 205 9.38 17.36 3.44
C TYR A 205 9.56 16.11 4.30
N ARG A 206 8.80 16.00 5.38
CA ARG A 206 8.68 14.77 6.16
C ARG A 206 7.22 14.50 6.46
N ASN A 207 6.72 13.37 5.96
CA ASN A 207 5.38 12.90 6.27
C ASN A 207 5.24 12.61 7.77
N GLY A 208 4.05 12.87 8.30
CA GLY A 208 3.66 12.47 9.63
C GLY A 208 3.56 10.96 9.79
N VAL A 209 3.38 10.50 11.03
CA VAL A 209 3.21 9.09 11.35
C VAL A 209 1.87 8.60 10.82
N GLY A 210 1.92 7.52 10.02
CA GLY A 210 0.76 6.83 9.50
C GLY A 210 0.39 5.61 10.34
N LEU A 211 -0.90 5.44 10.61
CA LEU A 211 -1.48 4.19 11.11
C LEU A 211 -2.16 3.47 9.95
N ASN A 212 -1.96 2.16 9.89
CA ASN A 212 -2.60 1.30 8.89
C ASN A 212 -3.27 0.10 9.56
N LEU A 213 -4.45 -0.26 9.03
CA LEU A 213 -5.18 -1.47 9.37
C LEU A 213 -5.68 -2.07 8.07
N ASP A 214 -5.28 -3.29 7.77
CA ASP A 214 -5.82 -4.11 6.70
C ASP A 214 -6.56 -5.29 7.34
N ALA A 215 -7.75 -5.65 6.85
CA ALA A 215 -8.55 -6.73 7.42
C ALA A 215 -9.30 -7.51 6.33
N ALA A 216 -9.58 -8.78 6.60
CA ALA A 216 -10.37 -9.63 5.72
C ALA A 216 -11.16 -10.67 6.52
N ILE A 217 -12.36 -11.00 6.04
CA ILE A 217 -13.18 -12.10 6.53
C ILE A 217 -13.75 -12.87 5.34
N GLY A 218 -13.72 -14.20 5.41
CA GLY A 218 -14.15 -15.03 4.30
C GLY A 218 -14.43 -16.48 4.66
N LYS A 219 -15.11 -17.17 3.74
CA LYS A 219 -15.35 -18.61 3.78
C LYS A 219 -14.19 -19.33 3.12
N VAL A 220 -13.59 -20.26 3.84
CA VAL A 220 -12.58 -21.21 3.36
C VAL A 220 -13.31 -22.46 2.88
N PHE A 221 -13.01 -22.88 1.66
CA PHE A 221 -13.55 -24.08 1.02
C PHE A 221 -12.48 -25.18 0.97
N ASP A 222 -12.92 -26.43 1.01
CA ASP A 222 -12.02 -27.61 1.04
C ASP A 222 -11.12 -27.74 -0.20
N ASN A 223 -11.50 -27.11 -1.31
CA ASN A 223 -10.72 -27.08 -2.53
C ASN A 223 -9.57 -26.05 -2.51
N GLY A 224 -9.36 -25.35 -1.40
CA GLY A 224 -8.30 -24.34 -1.23
C GLY A 224 -8.69 -22.92 -1.65
N LEU A 225 -9.96 -22.70 -2.05
CA LEU A 225 -10.51 -21.37 -2.30
C LEU A 225 -10.92 -20.70 -0.99
N THR A 226 -10.67 -19.41 -0.86
CA THR A 226 -11.28 -18.55 0.15
C THR A 226 -11.97 -17.39 -0.56
N LEU A 227 -13.25 -17.16 -0.25
CA LEU A 227 -14.03 -16.03 -0.78
C LEU A 227 -14.54 -15.15 0.36
N GLY A 228 -14.46 -13.84 0.21
CA GLY A 228 -15.04 -12.94 1.19
C GLY A 228 -14.82 -11.47 0.86
N VAL A 229 -14.67 -10.69 1.93
CA VAL A 229 -14.52 -9.24 1.88
C VAL A 229 -13.20 -8.87 2.54
N ALA A 230 -12.46 -7.96 1.91
CA ALA A 230 -11.33 -7.31 2.54
C ALA A 230 -11.59 -5.81 2.61
N GLY A 231 -10.92 -5.15 3.54
CA GLY A 231 -10.92 -3.71 3.65
C GLY A 231 -9.65 -3.20 4.31
N PHE A 232 -9.50 -1.88 4.28
CA PHE A 232 -8.41 -1.20 4.93
C PHE A 232 -8.85 0.14 5.52
N ALA A 233 -8.07 0.62 6.48
CA ALA A 233 -8.13 1.96 7.04
C ALA A 233 -6.71 2.51 7.14
N TYR A 234 -6.48 3.68 6.56
CA TYR A 234 -5.24 4.43 6.71
C TYR A 234 -5.55 5.79 7.30
N LYS A 235 -4.76 6.19 8.29
CA LYS A 235 -4.87 7.51 8.92
C LYS A 235 -3.51 8.03 9.36
N GLN A 236 -3.16 9.21 8.89
CA GLN A 236 -2.03 9.96 9.42
C GLN A 236 -2.41 10.65 10.73
N VAL A 237 -1.62 10.46 11.78
CA VAL A 237 -1.94 10.95 13.13
C VAL A 237 -1.09 12.14 13.58
N SER A 238 0.12 12.29 13.05
CA SER A 238 0.95 13.47 13.29
C SER A 238 1.02 14.38 12.07
N ASP A 239 1.37 15.64 12.31
CA ASP A 239 1.49 16.67 11.29
C ASP A 239 2.72 16.38 10.40
N ASP A 240 2.64 16.82 9.15
CA ASP A 240 3.81 16.91 8.27
C ASP A 240 4.74 18.04 8.73
N THR A 241 6.05 17.87 8.46
CA THR A 241 7.09 18.81 8.93
C THR A 241 8.14 19.08 7.86
N GLY A 242 8.94 20.13 8.07
CA GLY A 242 9.96 20.61 7.12
C GLY A 242 9.49 21.85 6.36
N SER A 243 10.42 22.58 5.75
CA SER A 243 10.06 23.82 5.02
C SER A 243 9.27 23.55 3.74
N GLY A 244 9.31 22.32 3.23
CA GLY A 244 8.49 21.83 2.13
C GLY A 244 7.02 21.60 2.50
N ALA A 245 6.69 21.49 3.79
CA ALA A 245 5.32 21.27 4.28
C ALA A 245 4.50 22.58 4.29
N SER A 246 4.39 23.23 3.11
CA SER A 246 3.78 24.55 2.97
C SER A 246 2.27 24.58 3.26
N LEU A 247 1.59 23.43 3.18
CA LEU A 247 0.17 23.26 3.50
C LEU A 247 -0.09 23.00 5.00
N GLY A 248 0.94 23.05 5.84
CA GLY A 248 0.85 22.73 7.26
C GLY A 248 0.67 21.23 7.51
N ALA A 249 -0.18 20.89 8.47
CA ALA A 249 -0.31 19.52 8.99
C ALA A 249 -0.73 18.44 7.97
N PHE A 250 -1.33 18.84 6.85
CA PHE A 250 -1.75 18.04 5.67
C PHE A 250 -1.99 16.52 5.89
N LYS A 251 -2.74 16.15 6.93
CA LYS A 251 -2.96 14.75 7.29
C LYS A 251 -3.83 14.04 6.26
N GLY A 252 -3.33 12.92 5.74
CA GLY A 252 -4.09 12.03 4.87
C GLY A 252 -4.90 10.97 5.61
N GLN A 253 -6.09 10.65 5.10
CA GLN A 253 -6.80 9.41 5.44
C GLN A 253 -7.57 8.87 4.24
N ASN A 254 -7.76 7.55 4.20
CA ASN A 254 -8.67 6.88 3.29
C ASN A 254 -9.04 5.50 3.87
N PHE A 255 -10.24 5.05 3.55
CA PHE A 255 -10.73 3.71 3.86
C PHE A 255 -11.04 3.00 2.55
N GLY A 256 -11.01 1.68 2.55
CA GLY A 256 -11.37 0.89 1.39
C GLY A 256 -12.06 -0.40 1.78
N ILE A 257 -12.97 -0.87 0.95
CA ILE A 257 -13.63 -2.16 1.14
C ILE A 257 -13.98 -2.77 -0.22
N GLY A 258 -13.97 -4.09 -0.31
CA GLY A 258 -14.50 -4.78 -1.48
C GLY A 258 -14.22 -6.29 -1.47
N PRO A 259 -14.53 -6.98 -2.58
CA PRO A 259 -14.40 -8.43 -2.67
C PRO A 259 -12.94 -8.84 -2.61
N ALA A 260 -12.71 -9.98 -1.96
CA ALA A 260 -11.41 -10.62 -1.90
C ALA A 260 -11.56 -12.12 -2.13
N LEU A 261 -10.60 -12.67 -2.85
CA LEU A 261 -10.42 -14.11 -2.97
C LEU A 261 -8.95 -14.50 -2.84
N SER A 262 -8.73 -15.70 -2.32
CA SER A 262 -7.46 -16.40 -2.44
C SER A 262 -7.70 -17.84 -2.85
N TYR A 263 -6.76 -18.43 -3.58
CA TYR A 263 -6.84 -19.82 -4.00
C TYR A 263 -5.47 -20.48 -3.83
N SER A 264 -5.38 -21.52 -3.02
CA SER A 264 -4.15 -22.28 -2.81
C SER A 264 -4.30 -23.69 -3.36
N THR A 265 -3.33 -24.12 -4.15
CA THR A 265 -3.36 -25.41 -4.85
C THR A 265 -1.94 -25.94 -5.08
N ALA A 266 -1.83 -27.15 -5.62
CA ALA A 266 -0.57 -27.70 -6.08
C ALA A 266 -0.63 -27.95 -7.60
N ILE A 267 0.34 -27.42 -8.34
CA ILE A 267 0.49 -27.64 -9.78
C ILE A 267 1.77 -28.44 -9.97
N ASN A 268 1.66 -29.65 -10.53
CA ASN A 268 2.77 -30.60 -10.68
C ASN A 268 3.54 -30.83 -9.36
N GLY A 269 2.80 -30.97 -8.25
CA GLY A 269 3.36 -31.20 -6.91
C GLY A 269 3.97 -29.96 -6.24
N ARG A 270 4.02 -28.81 -6.91
CA ARG A 270 4.53 -27.56 -6.34
C ARG A 270 3.39 -26.70 -5.78
N PRO A 271 3.50 -26.17 -4.55
CA PRO A 271 2.48 -25.28 -4.00
C PRO A 271 2.43 -23.92 -4.71
N TYR A 272 1.21 -23.48 -5.03
CA TYR A 272 0.90 -22.16 -5.56
C TYR A 272 -0.22 -21.51 -4.77
N SER A 273 -0.16 -20.19 -4.63
CA SER A 273 -1.23 -19.37 -4.11
C SER A 273 -1.53 -18.21 -5.06
N PHE A 274 -2.81 -17.96 -5.29
CA PHE A 274 -3.33 -16.87 -6.09
C PHE A 274 -4.18 -15.97 -5.18
N ALA A 275 -4.15 -14.66 -5.40
CA ALA A 275 -5.05 -13.73 -4.72
C ALA A 275 -5.56 -12.67 -5.69
N LEU A 276 -6.81 -12.24 -5.51
CA LEU A 276 -7.40 -11.11 -6.22
C LEU A 276 -8.26 -10.31 -5.24
N ARG A 277 -8.11 -8.98 -5.28
CA ARG A 277 -8.86 -8.04 -4.43
C ARG A 277 -9.21 -6.82 -5.26
N HIS A 278 -10.38 -6.25 -4.98
CA HIS A 278 -10.78 -4.96 -5.52
C HIS A 278 -11.36 -4.13 -4.38
N TYR A 279 -10.93 -2.88 -4.28
CA TYR A 279 -11.36 -1.96 -3.24
C TYR A 279 -11.99 -0.72 -3.88
N TRP A 280 -13.13 -0.32 -3.35
CA TRP A 280 -13.65 1.04 -3.51
C TRP A 280 -13.21 1.86 -2.29
N GLU A 281 -12.58 3.00 -2.55
CA GLU A 281 -12.15 3.92 -1.49
C GLU A 281 -13.31 4.83 -1.05
N PHE A 282 -13.26 5.28 0.20
CA PHE A 282 -14.21 6.22 0.78
C PHE A 282 -13.61 6.93 2.00
N GLY A 283 -14.31 7.96 2.50
CA GLY A 283 -13.90 8.74 3.67
C GLY A 283 -12.54 9.43 3.51
N VAL A 284 -12.25 9.87 2.29
CA VAL A 284 -10.94 10.35 1.88
C VAL A 284 -10.71 11.80 2.30
N GLU A 285 -9.57 12.06 2.93
CA GLU A 285 -9.07 13.41 3.20
C GLU A 285 -7.61 13.52 2.74
N ASN A 286 -7.28 14.59 2.01
CA ASN A 286 -5.91 14.89 1.54
C ASN A 286 -5.22 13.74 0.76
N ARG A 287 -6.01 12.87 0.12
CA ARG A 287 -5.58 11.78 -0.76
C ARG A 287 -6.50 11.71 -1.98
N PHE A 288 -6.17 10.83 -2.93
CA PHE A 288 -7.06 10.49 -4.03
C PHE A 288 -8.14 9.51 -3.54
N ASP A 289 -9.36 9.71 -4.02
CA ASP A 289 -10.51 8.81 -3.87
C ASP A 289 -10.65 7.98 -5.15
N GLY A 290 -10.70 6.66 -5.04
CA GLY A 290 -10.59 5.82 -6.21
C GLY A 290 -10.86 4.34 -6.01
N HIS A 291 -10.28 3.56 -6.92
CA HIS A 291 -10.38 2.11 -6.93
C HIS A 291 -8.99 1.48 -7.02
N LEU A 292 -8.76 0.45 -6.21
CA LEU A 292 -7.52 -0.31 -6.19
C LEU A 292 -7.83 -1.78 -6.48
N THR A 293 -7.27 -2.31 -7.57
CA THR A 293 -7.28 -3.74 -7.86
C THR A 293 -5.90 -4.31 -7.59
N MET A 294 -5.85 -5.46 -6.93
CA MET A 294 -4.59 -6.15 -6.63
C MET A 294 -4.73 -7.63 -6.95
N ALA A 295 -3.76 -8.17 -7.68
CA ALA A 295 -3.66 -9.60 -7.96
C ALA A 295 -2.25 -10.10 -7.61
N SER A 296 -2.12 -11.34 -7.16
CA SER A 296 -0.80 -11.93 -6.94
C SER A 296 -0.76 -13.42 -7.23
N ILE A 297 0.42 -13.88 -7.62
CA ILE A 297 0.80 -15.28 -7.72
C ILE A 297 2.01 -15.51 -6.84
N THR A 298 1.97 -16.55 -6.02
CA THR A 298 3.08 -17.01 -5.20
C THR A 298 3.38 -18.46 -5.52
N ALA A 299 4.65 -18.78 -5.74
CA ALA A 299 5.15 -20.14 -5.90
C ALA A 299 6.16 -20.45 -4.80
N ARG A 300 6.13 -21.69 -4.28
CA ARG A 300 7.12 -22.20 -3.33
C ARG A 300 8.12 -23.12 -4.04
N PHE A 301 9.41 -22.92 -3.76
CA PHE A 301 10.55 -23.70 -4.21
C PHE A 301 11.28 -24.34 -3.03
#